data_AF-A0A3B9LRN1-F1
#
_entry.id   AF-A0A3B9LRN1-F1
#
_cell.length_a   1.000
_cell.length_b   1.000
_cell.length_c   1.000
_cell.angle_alpha   90.00
_cell.angle_beta   90.00
_cell.angle_gamma   90.00
#
_symmetry.space_group_name_H-M   'P 1'
#
loop_
_entity.id
_entity.type
_entity.pdbx_description
1 polymer ?
#
loop_
_entity_poly.entity_id
_entity_poly.type
_entity_poly.pdbx_seq_one_letter_code
_entity_poly.pdbx_strand_id
1 'polypeptide(L)'
;EKIGTFNYEGEGWGLANDGQSLILSDGTNRIRFLDPDNFQVRKTIAVSDGSTPVNEINELEYVQSEIYANIWHADRIARIDPQTGRIVGWIDLTGLLSRGEVHDGEAVLNGIAYDETNGRLFVTGKLWPKLFEIRVTRK
;
A
#
# COMPACT_ATOMS: atom_id res chain seq x y z
N GLU A 1 -9.36 -8.21 -23.11
CA GLU A 1 -10.70 -7.66 -23.39
C GLU A 1 -11.19 -6.91 -22.17
N LYS A 2 -11.99 -5.85 -22.33
CA LYS A 2 -12.53 -5.06 -21.23
C LYS A 2 -13.87 -5.65 -20.79
N ILE A 3 -13.98 -6.07 -19.53
CA ILE A 3 -15.19 -6.74 -19.01
C ILE A 3 -16.22 -5.81 -18.35
N GLY A 4 -15.85 -4.55 -18.06
CA GLY A 4 -16.75 -3.60 -17.40
C GLY A 4 -16.13 -2.22 -17.17
N THR A 5 -16.94 -1.30 -16.64
CA THR A 5 -16.52 0.02 -16.13
C THR A 5 -17.44 0.39 -14.97
N PHE A 6 -16.91 1.09 -13.98
CA PHE A 6 -17.70 1.71 -12.92
C PHE A 6 -17.11 3.09 -12.62
N ASN A 7 -17.90 3.95 -11.99
CA ASN A 7 -17.47 5.24 -11.49
C ASN A 7 -17.42 5.20 -9.97
N TYR A 8 -16.48 5.93 -9.38
CA TYR A 8 -16.41 6.16 -7.95
C TYR A 8 -16.00 7.62 -7.71
N GLU A 9 -16.28 8.12 -6.52
CA GLU A 9 -15.94 9.50 -6.15
C GLU A 9 -14.49 9.62 -5.69
N GLY A 10 -13.89 10.80 -5.92
CA GLY A 10 -12.52 11.11 -5.51
C GLY A 10 -11.45 10.48 -6.42
N GLU A 11 -10.23 10.44 -5.92
CA GLU A 11 -9.09 9.84 -6.61
C GLU A 11 -8.98 8.34 -6.30
N GLY A 12 -8.10 7.65 -7.02
CA GLY A 12 -7.71 6.27 -6.74
C GLY A 12 -6.22 6.11 -6.99
N TRP A 13 -5.49 5.65 -5.97
CA TRP A 13 -4.03 5.54 -5.98
C TRP A 13 -3.61 4.07 -5.92
N GLY A 14 -3.76 3.41 -4.77
CA GLY A 14 -3.48 1.99 -4.58
C GLY A 14 -4.75 1.16 -4.47
N LEU A 15 -4.69 -0.08 -4.95
CA LEU A 15 -5.80 -1.04 -4.87
C LEU A 15 -5.27 -2.41 -4.45
N ALA A 16 -5.82 -2.98 -3.39
CA ALA A 16 -5.55 -4.34 -2.92
C ALA A 16 -6.86 -5.12 -2.72
N ASN A 17 -6.77 -6.37 -2.28
CA ASN A 17 -7.95 -7.16 -1.91
C ASN A 17 -7.63 -8.08 -0.71
N ASP A 18 -8.59 -8.25 0.19
CA ASP A 18 -8.52 -9.18 1.33
C ASP A 18 -9.26 -10.50 1.06
N GLY A 19 -9.61 -10.76 -0.19
CA GLY A 19 -10.49 -11.87 -0.61
C GLY A 19 -11.99 -11.63 -0.40
N GLN A 20 -12.40 -10.54 0.26
CA GLN A 20 -13.82 -10.19 0.50
C GLN A 20 -14.20 -8.80 -0.03
N SER A 21 -13.25 -7.88 -0.04
CA SER A 21 -13.41 -6.48 -0.43
C SER A 21 -12.25 -6.06 -1.32
N LEU A 22 -12.52 -5.07 -2.17
CA LEU A 22 -11.47 -4.26 -2.80
C LEU A 22 -11.08 -3.14 -1.83
N ILE A 23 -9.79 -2.91 -1.63
CA ILE A 23 -9.26 -1.95 -0.66
C ILE A 23 -8.59 -0.83 -1.46
N LEU A 24 -9.11 0.39 -1.35
CA LEU A 24 -8.73 1.54 -2.17
C LEU A 24 -8.15 2.67 -1.30
N SER A 25 -6.97 3.15 -1.66
CA SER A 25 -6.39 4.42 -1.18
C SER A 25 -6.53 5.52 -2.23
N ASP A 26 -6.40 6.77 -1.78
CA ASP A 26 -6.56 7.97 -2.62
C ASP A 26 -5.63 9.12 -2.21
N GLY A 27 -4.48 8.80 -1.59
CA GLY A 27 -3.53 9.80 -1.08
C GLY A 27 -3.98 10.49 0.21
N THR A 28 -5.24 10.39 0.63
CA THR A 28 -5.66 10.86 1.95
C THR A 28 -5.30 9.85 3.04
N ASN A 29 -5.61 10.17 4.31
CA ASN A 29 -5.52 9.21 5.39
C ASN A 29 -6.69 8.21 5.43
N ARG A 30 -7.54 8.13 4.41
CA ARG A 30 -8.71 7.23 4.40
C ARG A 30 -8.44 6.04 3.49
N ILE A 31 -8.82 4.85 3.96
CA ILE A 31 -8.85 3.64 3.14
C ILE A 31 -10.31 3.18 3.04
N ARG A 32 -10.78 3.01 1.80
CA ARG A 32 -12.14 2.58 1.48
C ARG A 32 -12.14 1.08 1.16
N PHE A 33 -13.13 0.37 1.69
CA PHE A 33 -13.39 -1.03 1.36
C PHE A 33 -14.64 -1.08 0.51
N LEU A 34 -14.49 -1.55 -0.72
CA LEU A 34 -15.53 -1.61 -1.72
C LEU A 34 -16.01 -3.05 -1.88
N ASP A 35 -17.31 -3.19 -2.08
CA ASP A 35 -17.94 -4.42 -2.54
C ASP A 35 -17.41 -4.81 -3.93
N PRO A 36 -16.88 -6.03 -4.15
CA PRO A 36 -16.35 -6.41 -5.45
C PRO A 36 -17.43 -6.59 -6.53
N ASP A 37 -18.71 -6.80 -6.15
CA ASP A 37 -19.79 -7.06 -7.10
C ASP A 37 -20.42 -5.77 -7.63
N ASN A 38 -20.52 -4.75 -6.78
CA ASN A 38 -21.21 -3.49 -7.10
C ASN A 38 -20.37 -2.22 -6.87
N PHE A 39 -19.14 -2.37 -6.39
CA PHE A 39 -18.16 -1.29 -6.16
C PHE A 39 -18.60 -0.20 -5.17
N GLN A 40 -19.66 -0.43 -4.41
CA GLN A 40 -20.09 0.50 -3.36
C GLN A 40 -19.18 0.41 -2.14
N VAL A 41 -18.91 1.56 -1.51
CA VAL A 41 -18.12 1.62 -0.28
C VAL A 41 -18.92 1.00 0.87
N ARG A 42 -18.43 -0.12 1.41
CA ARG A 42 -19.00 -0.81 2.57
C ARG A 42 -18.44 -0.29 3.90
N LYS A 43 -17.16 0.08 3.89
CA LYS A 43 -16.43 0.53 5.08
C LYS A 43 -15.40 1.58 4.70
N THR A 44 -15.10 2.49 5.62
CA THR A 44 -13.94 3.37 5.52
C THR A 44 -13.22 3.41 6.86
N ILE A 45 -11.90 3.30 6.83
CA ILE A 45 -11.05 3.48 8.02
C ILE A 45 -10.20 4.74 7.85
N ALA A 46 -9.85 5.37 8.98
CA ALA A 46 -8.91 6.48 9.02
C ALA A 46 -7.57 5.98 9.56
N VAL A 47 -6.51 6.16 8.78
CA VAL A 47 -5.18 5.68 9.09
C VAL A 47 -4.47 6.66 10.02
N SER A 48 -3.88 6.12 11.07
CA SER A 48 -3.17 6.91 12.08
C SER A 48 -2.01 6.16 12.73
N ASP A 49 -0.96 6.91 13.07
CA ASP A 49 0.11 6.49 13.96
C ASP A 49 -0.13 7.13 15.34
N GLY A 50 -0.61 6.33 16.29
CA GLY A 50 -1.15 6.83 17.56
C GLY A 50 -2.35 7.76 17.34
N SER A 51 -2.20 9.03 17.71
CA SER A 51 -3.22 10.07 17.50
C SER A 51 -3.02 10.87 16.20
N THR A 52 -1.97 10.59 15.44
CA THR A 52 -1.56 11.40 14.29
C THR A 52 -2.07 10.77 12.99
N PRO A 53 -2.92 11.45 12.21
CA PRO A 53 -3.30 11.00 10.88
C PRO A 53 -2.09 10.85 9.96
N VAL A 54 -2.09 9.80 9.12
CA VAL A 54 -1.05 9.59 8.10
C VAL A 54 -1.67 9.69 6.71
N ASN A 55 -1.26 10.70 5.95
CA ASN A 55 -1.67 10.91 4.55
C ASN A 55 -0.64 10.29 3.59
N GLU A 56 -0.82 10.56 2.29
CA GLU A 56 0.03 10.12 1.19
C GLU A 56 0.07 8.60 1.05
N ILE A 57 -1.03 7.94 1.44
CA ILE A 57 -1.20 6.50 1.31
C ILE A 57 -1.35 6.19 -0.17
N ASN A 58 -0.35 5.49 -0.71
CA ASN A 58 -0.25 5.21 -2.12
C ASN A 58 -0.54 3.74 -2.37
N GLU A 59 0.41 3.00 -2.94
CA GLU A 59 0.24 1.59 -3.24
C GLU A 59 -0.05 0.73 -1.99
N LEU A 60 -0.87 -0.31 -2.18
CA LEU A 60 -1.40 -1.18 -1.14
C LEU A 60 -1.16 -2.65 -1.49
N GLU A 61 -0.91 -3.47 -0.47
CA GLU A 61 -0.93 -4.94 -0.57
C GLU A 61 -1.53 -5.54 0.71
N TYR A 62 -2.29 -6.64 0.61
CA TYR A 62 -2.85 -7.31 1.78
C TYR A 62 -1.96 -8.48 2.18
N VAL A 63 -1.26 -8.33 3.30
CA VAL A 63 -0.21 -9.26 3.76
C VAL A 63 -0.59 -9.82 5.11
N GLN A 64 -0.90 -11.12 5.18
CA GLN A 64 -1.13 -11.85 6.43
C GLN A 64 -2.12 -11.14 7.40
N SER A 65 -3.26 -10.69 6.89
CA SER A 65 -4.30 -9.95 7.64
C SER A 65 -4.00 -8.48 7.98
N GLU A 66 -2.93 -7.91 7.42
CA GLU A 66 -2.60 -6.48 7.54
C GLU A 66 -2.62 -5.82 6.16
N ILE A 67 -2.92 -4.52 6.11
CA ILE A 67 -2.71 -3.72 4.91
C ILE A 67 -1.30 -3.15 4.96
N TYR A 68 -0.48 -3.47 3.98
CA TYR A 68 0.81 -2.84 3.76
C TYR A 68 0.59 -1.69 2.81
N ALA A 69 1.10 -0.51 3.16
CA ALA A 69 0.92 0.69 2.35
C ALA A 69 2.22 1.46 2.18
N ASN A 70 2.56 1.78 0.94
CA ASN A 70 3.57 2.80 0.69
C ASN A 70 3.06 4.18 1.13
N ILE A 71 3.95 4.98 1.72
CA ILE A 71 3.72 6.41 1.93
C ILE A 71 4.51 7.16 0.85
N TRP A 72 3.82 7.91 -0.02
CA TRP A 72 4.45 8.59 -1.15
C TRP A 72 5.56 9.55 -0.66
N HIS A 73 6.68 9.55 -1.39
CA HIS A 73 7.93 10.24 -1.01
C HIS A 73 8.58 9.82 0.32
N ALA A 74 8.25 8.64 0.87
CA ALA A 74 8.94 8.09 2.03
C ALA A 74 9.50 6.69 1.77
N ASP A 75 10.69 6.40 2.29
CA ASP A 75 11.35 5.09 2.21
C ASP A 75 10.81 4.10 3.27
N ARG A 76 9.49 4.09 3.50
CA ARG A 76 8.85 3.23 4.49
C ARG A 76 7.50 2.71 4.04
N ILE A 77 7.15 1.54 4.57
CA ILE A 77 5.83 0.93 4.41
C ILE A 77 5.14 0.91 5.77
N ALA A 78 3.89 1.39 5.81
CA ALA A 78 3.02 1.26 6.97
C ALA A 78 2.39 -0.12 6.99
N ARG A 79 2.40 -0.78 8.15
CA ARG A 79 1.59 -1.97 8.43
C ARG A 79 0.36 -1.52 9.19
N ILE A 80 -0.82 -1.64 8.57
CA ILE A 80 -2.07 -1.05 9.04
C ILE A 80 -3.02 -2.18 9.44
N ASP A 81 -3.58 -2.09 10.64
CA ASP A 81 -4.69 -2.94 11.06
C ASP A 81 -5.95 -2.57 10.26
N PRO A 82 -6.50 -3.47 9.42
CA PRO A 82 -7.66 -3.18 8.58
C PRO A 82 -8.95 -2.97 9.40
N GLN A 83 -8.99 -3.42 10.65
CA GLN A 83 -10.14 -3.25 11.52
C GLN A 83 -10.23 -1.81 12.05
N THR A 84 -9.10 -1.28 12.51
CA THR A 84 -9.03 -0.01 13.25
C THR A 84 -8.42 1.16 12.48
N GLY A 85 -7.63 0.91 11.44
CA GLY A 85 -6.82 1.91 10.75
C GLY A 85 -5.55 2.30 11.51
N ARG A 86 -5.25 1.68 12.64
CA ARG A 86 -4.02 1.98 13.37
C ARG A 86 -2.83 1.35 12.68
N ILE A 87 -1.74 2.11 12.60
CA ILE A 87 -0.45 1.57 12.19
C ILE A 87 0.09 0.71 13.34
N VAL A 88 0.32 -0.57 13.05
CA VAL A 88 0.86 -1.57 13.99
C VAL A 88 2.37 -1.76 13.84
N GLY A 89 2.96 -1.17 12.80
CA GLY A 89 4.39 -1.15 12.61
C GLY A 89 4.82 -0.41 11.34
N TRP A 90 6.10 -0.08 11.30
CA TRP A 90 6.75 0.52 10.14
C TRP A 90 7.83 -0.43 9.63
N ILE A 91 7.88 -0.62 8.32
CA ILE A 91 9.00 -1.26 7.63
C ILE A 91 9.85 -0.15 7.05
N ASP A 92 11.03 0.03 7.59
CA ASP A 92 12.02 0.99 7.10
C ASP A 92 12.83 0.34 5.96
N LEU A 93 12.77 0.95 4.78
CA LEU A 93 13.49 0.54 3.57
C LEU A 93 14.56 1.58 3.17
N THR A 94 14.91 2.49 4.08
CA THR A 94 15.98 3.47 3.84
C THR A 94 17.25 2.76 3.41
N GLY A 95 17.77 3.15 2.24
CA GLY A 95 18.99 2.58 1.67
C GLY A 95 18.84 1.24 0.95
N LEU A 96 17.61 0.76 0.73
CA LEU A 96 17.36 -0.43 -0.10
C LEU A 96 17.87 -0.24 -1.54
N LEU A 97 17.56 0.92 -2.13
CA LEU A 97 18.15 1.36 -3.39
C LEU A 97 19.36 2.25 -3.10
N SER A 98 20.49 2.01 -3.77
CA SER A 98 21.71 2.79 -3.53
C SER A 98 21.57 4.20 -4.09
N ARG A 99 22.17 5.19 -3.42
CA ARG A 99 22.17 6.58 -3.90
C ARG A 99 22.78 6.65 -5.30
N GLY A 100 22.09 7.34 -6.21
CA GLY A 100 22.55 7.55 -7.58
C GLY A 100 22.16 6.45 -8.57
N GLU A 101 21.46 5.39 -8.16
CA GLU A 101 20.88 4.41 -9.10
C GLU A 101 19.68 4.99 -9.88
N VAL A 102 19.04 6.02 -9.32
CA VAL A 102 17.98 6.80 -9.96
C VAL A 102 18.24 8.30 -9.75
N HIS A 103 17.80 9.11 -10.71
CA HIS A 103 18.02 10.57 -10.70
C HIS A 103 16.72 11.38 -10.83
N ASP A 104 15.62 10.73 -11.17
CA ASP A 104 14.31 11.38 -11.27
C ASP A 104 13.69 11.56 -9.87
N GLY A 105 13.13 12.73 -9.59
CA GLY A 105 12.49 13.03 -8.31
C GLY A 105 11.23 12.18 -8.04
N GLU A 106 10.62 11.65 -9.11
CA GLU A 106 9.49 10.72 -9.04
C GLU A 106 9.93 9.25 -9.02
N ALA A 107 11.24 8.95 -9.03
CA ALA A 107 11.75 7.59 -8.88
C ALA A 107 11.70 7.10 -7.41
N VAL A 108 10.50 7.14 -6.83
CA VAL A 108 10.24 6.87 -5.41
C VAL A 108 9.82 5.41 -5.18
N LEU A 109 10.03 4.93 -3.95
CA LEU A 109 9.49 3.66 -3.46
C LEU A 109 7.96 3.64 -3.66
N ASN A 110 7.47 2.67 -4.44
CA ASN A 110 6.05 2.45 -4.72
C ASN A 110 5.85 1.12 -5.44
N GLY A 111 5.11 0.19 -4.84
CA GLY A 111 4.87 -1.15 -5.36
C GLY A 111 5.28 -2.21 -4.34
N ILE A 112 4.31 -2.98 -3.89
CA ILE A 112 4.42 -4.06 -2.91
C ILE A 112 3.67 -5.26 -3.51
N ALA A 113 4.28 -6.44 -3.47
CA ALA A 113 3.59 -7.65 -3.87
C ALA A 113 3.84 -8.76 -2.88
N TYR A 114 2.80 -9.53 -2.55
CA TYR A 114 2.92 -10.64 -1.63
C TYR A 114 2.51 -11.97 -2.26
N ASP A 115 3.44 -12.91 -2.24
CA ASP A 115 3.19 -14.31 -2.58
C ASP A 115 2.81 -15.06 -1.31
N GLU A 116 1.50 -15.19 -1.08
CA GLU A 116 0.97 -15.88 0.10
C GLU A 116 1.36 -17.36 0.15
N THR A 117 1.49 -18.03 -1.01
CA THR A 117 1.80 -19.46 -1.08
C THR A 117 3.20 -19.76 -0.55
N ASN A 118 4.18 -18.94 -0.91
CA ASN A 118 5.58 -19.14 -0.50
C ASN A 118 6.04 -18.18 0.60
N GLY A 119 5.19 -17.26 1.04
CA GLY A 119 5.50 -16.25 2.06
C GLY A 119 6.58 -15.26 1.63
N ARG A 120 6.59 -14.84 0.36
CA ARG A 120 7.60 -13.93 -0.19
C ARG A 120 7.03 -12.53 -0.37
N LEU A 121 7.77 -11.53 0.10
CA LEU A 121 7.43 -10.12 -0.02
C LEU A 121 8.35 -9.46 -1.04
N PHE A 122 7.76 -8.79 -2.02
CA PHE A 122 8.48 -8.07 -3.05
C PHE A 122 8.19 -6.58 -2.95
N VAL A 123 9.21 -5.76 -3.19
CA VAL A 123 9.08 -4.31 -3.24
C VAL A 123 9.86 -3.73 -4.41
N THR A 124 9.39 -2.61 -4.93
CA THR A 124 10.03 -1.86 -6.01
C THR A 124 9.71 -0.37 -5.90
N GLY A 125 10.07 0.41 -6.91
CA GLY A 125 9.70 1.81 -7.03
C GLY A 125 9.44 2.22 -8.47
N LYS A 126 8.86 3.41 -8.61
CA LYS A 126 8.68 4.04 -9.93
C LYS A 126 10.05 4.19 -10.58
N LEU A 127 10.19 3.73 -11.82
CA LEU A 127 11.45 3.82 -12.60
C LEU A 127 12.66 3.15 -11.93
N TRP A 128 12.48 2.32 -10.90
CA TRP A 128 13.59 1.59 -10.31
C TRP A 128 14.11 0.53 -11.27
N PRO A 129 15.43 0.32 -11.35
CA PRO A 129 16.02 -0.71 -12.22
C PRO A 129 15.89 -2.12 -11.63
N LYS A 130 15.31 -2.26 -10.44
CA LYS A 130 15.32 -3.48 -9.62
C LYS A 130 13.98 -3.70 -8.93
N LEU A 131 13.62 -4.97 -8.81
CA LEU A 131 12.61 -5.48 -7.89
C LEU A 131 13.33 -6.33 -6.84
N PHE A 132 12.99 -6.14 -5.57
CA PHE A 132 13.64 -6.82 -4.46
C PHE A 132 12.68 -7.81 -3.81
N GLU A 133 13.11 -9.05 -3.62
CA GLU A 133 12.53 -9.91 -2.60
C GLU A 133 13.16 -9.55 -1.24
N ILE A 134 12.34 -9.28 -0.24
CA ILE A 134 12.80 -8.83 1.09
C ILE A 134 12.30 -9.74 2.20
N ARG A 135 13.03 -9.75 3.32
CA ARG A 135 12.60 -10.35 4.59
C ARG A 135 12.59 -9.28 5.68
N VAL A 136 11.44 -9.12 6.33
CA VAL A 136 11.28 -8.18 7.43
C VAL A 136 11.71 -8.85 8.73
N THR A 137 12.56 -8.19 9.50
CA THR A 137 12.98 -8.62 10.84
C THR A 137 12.65 -7.53 11.84
N ARG A 138 12.30 -7.92 13.07
CA ARG A 138 12.16 -6.95 14.16
C ARG A 138 13.55 -6.49 14.59
N LYS A 139 13.73 -5.18 14.76
CA LYS A 139 14.85 -4.64 15.52
C LYS A 139 14.65 -4.89 17.01
#